data_AF-A0A7D9IVX8-F1
#
_entry.id   AF-A0A7D9IVX8-F1
#
_cell.length_a   1.000
_cell.length_b   1.000
_cell.length_c   1.000
_cell.angle_alpha   90.00
_cell.angle_beta   90.00
_cell.angle_gamma   90.00
#
_symmetry.space_group_name_H-M   'P 1'
#
loop_
_entity.id
_entity.type
_entity.pdbx_description
1 polymer ?
#
loop_
_entity_poly.entity_id
_entity_poly.type
_entity_poly.pdbx_seq_one_letter_code
_entity_poly.pdbx_strand_id
1 'polypeptide(L)'
;MSATNGGQRLIDYFVVCGLDSVSGLEPDQLLGDSLHVAPVERSYKAKTLAHYPENVSWNPFDEHAVCMLSLPNGLQFKLNTEAHTPFFHSFLITREDGSRMNGFALTFYEKVKDYEICEAMQILQDMYMAELALSSTKTRSHSAIPFRDHMEGFQTYLRNNSPSPKPEIKLYNSEKHNLLVSKCLCLVMPLPFTSAAKTCLNKIYRGGLTEDDLNLTLECYLYNLIYEVPLPPPGRNMKFTCITEDVLCQRPGLNELPPFDYPLEDVFGLVGVKDFLKLLSCLMLEHQILIFGS
;
A
#
# COMPACT_ATOMS: atom_id res chain seq x y z
N MET A 1 -3.49 29.97 24.67
CA MET A 1 -2.30 30.65 24.12
C MET A 1 -2.26 30.33 22.63
N SER A 2 -2.57 31.31 21.78
CA SER A 2 -2.70 31.11 20.34
C SER A 2 -1.32 30.93 19.72
N ALA A 3 -1.02 29.71 19.30
CA ALA A 3 0.12 29.46 18.42
C ALA A 3 -0.06 30.31 17.15
N THR A 4 0.99 31.03 16.81
CA THR A 4 1.13 31.93 15.67
C THR A 4 0.73 31.24 14.36
N ASN A 5 -0.24 31.80 13.64
CA ASN A 5 -0.66 31.44 12.28
C ASN A 5 0.47 31.71 11.26
N GLY A 6 1.54 30.91 11.26
CA GLY A 6 2.25 30.61 10.02
C GLY A 6 1.36 29.65 9.24
N GLY A 7 0.88 30.07 8.07
CA GLY A 7 -0.16 29.35 7.31
C GLY A 7 0.15 27.86 7.18
N GLN A 8 -0.59 27.02 7.90
CA GLN A 8 -0.48 25.58 7.75
C GLN A 8 -0.87 25.21 6.32
N ARG A 9 -0.13 24.27 5.73
CA ARG A 9 -0.34 23.80 4.36
C ARG A 9 -1.35 22.67 4.37
N LEU A 10 -2.01 22.46 3.25
CA LEU A 10 -2.97 21.35 3.13
C LEU A 10 -2.25 19.99 3.22
N ILE A 11 -1.06 19.90 2.64
CA ILE A 11 -0.20 18.71 2.59
C ILE A 11 1.13 19.07 3.25
N ASP A 12 1.56 18.26 4.23
CA ASP A 12 2.87 18.41 4.84
C ASP A 12 3.94 17.69 4.03
N TYR A 13 3.64 16.48 3.55
CA TYR A 13 4.56 15.67 2.74
C TYR A 13 3.86 14.93 1.60
N PHE A 14 4.55 14.82 0.46
CA PHE A 14 4.32 13.80 -0.56
C PHE A 14 5.44 12.77 -0.48
N VAL A 15 5.11 11.49 -0.54
CA VAL A 15 6.04 10.39 -0.31
C VAL A 15 5.81 9.31 -1.36
N VAL A 16 6.90 8.72 -1.86
CA VAL A 16 6.89 7.57 -2.75
C VAL A 16 7.55 6.42 -2.02
N CYS A 17 6.84 5.30 -1.86
CA CYS A 17 7.38 4.08 -1.26
C CYS A 17 7.37 2.93 -2.27
N GLY A 18 8.31 2.00 -2.17
CA GLY A 18 8.36 0.84 -3.06
C GLY A 18 9.65 0.05 -2.96
N LEU A 19 9.97 -0.64 -4.05
CA LEU A 19 11.16 -1.46 -4.20
C LEU A 19 12.42 -0.59 -4.34
N ASP A 20 13.37 -0.78 -3.43
CA ASP A 20 14.73 -0.25 -3.58
C ASP A 20 15.62 -1.30 -4.26
N SER A 21 15.89 -1.10 -5.54
CA SER A 21 16.81 -1.93 -6.33
C SER A 21 18.17 -2.14 -5.67
N VAL A 22 18.67 -1.15 -4.91
CA VAL A 22 20.00 -1.23 -4.29
C VAL A 22 20.05 -2.24 -3.15
N SER A 23 18.97 -2.40 -2.39
CA SER A 23 18.92 -3.32 -1.26
C SER A 23 18.47 -4.72 -1.65
N GLY A 24 17.90 -4.89 -2.85
CA GLY A 24 17.41 -6.18 -3.30
C GLY A 24 16.14 -6.65 -2.57
N LEU A 25 15.95 -7.97 -2.55
CA LEU A 25 14.81 -8.63 -1.91
C LEU A 25 15.13 -9.02 -0.46
N GLU A 26 14.86 -8.13 0.48
CA GLU A 26 14.94 -8.41 1.92
C GLU A 26 13.58 -8.91 2.44
N PRO A 27 13.48 -10.05 3.15
CA PRO A 27 12.24 -10.48 3.78
C PRO A 27 11.74 -9.47 4.81
N ASP A 28 10.43 -9.23 4.84
CA ASP A 28 9.84 -8.41 5.91
C ASP A 28 9.70 -9.24 7.20
N GLN A 29 10.62 -9.01 8.14
CA GLN A 29 10.66 -9.74 9.41
C GLN A 29 9.44 -9.46 10.30
N LEU A 30 8.77 -8.31 10.14
CA LEU A 30 7.61 -7.94 10.95
C LEU A 30 6.36 -8.72 10.51
N LEU A 31 6.27 -9.06 9.23
CA LEU A 31 5.19 -9.84 8.64
C LEU A 31 5.46 -11.35 8.63
N GLY A 32 6.68 -11.74 9.05
CA GLY A 32 7.12 -13.11 9.25
C GLY A 32 7.72 -13.73 7.98
N ASP A 33 8.88 -14.37 8.13
CA ASP A 33 9.47 -15.15 7.03
C ASP A 33 8.71 -16.47 6.86
N SER A 34 7.81 -16.50 5.88
CA SER A 34 7.01 -17.68 5.56
C SER A 34 7.65 -18.44 4.40
N LEU A 35 8.71 -19.19 4.68
CA LEU A 35 9.39 -20.05 3.69
C LEU A 35 8.43 -21.08 3.04
N HIS A 36 7.34 -21.41 3.72
CA HIS A 36 6.28 -22.30 3.21
C HIS A 36 5.37 -21.66 2.15
N VAL A 37 5.43 -20.35 1.98
CA VAL A 37 4.67 -19.58 0.99
C VAL A 37 5.55 -19.35 -0.24
N ALA A 38 4.94 -19.36 -1.44
CA ALA A 38 5.67 -19.13 -2.67
C ALA A 38 6.31 -17.72 -2.67
N PRO A 39 7.53 -17.55 -3.21
CA PRO A 39 8.25 -16.27 -3.14
C PRO A 39 7.50 -15.04 -3.63
N VAL A 40 6.66 -15.18 -4.65
CA VAL A 40 5.83 -14.07 -5.18
C VAL A 40 4.75 -13.63 -4.18
N GLU A 41 4.30 -14.56 -3.33
CA GLU A 41 3.27 -14.35 -2.31
C GLU A 41 3.86 -13.94 -0.96
N ARG A 42 5.19 -13.83 -0.85
CA ARG A 42 5.87 -13.34 0.35
C ARG A 42 5.85 -11.82 0.40
N SER A 43 5.94 -11.29 1.63
CA SER A 43 6.20 -9.88 1.87
C SER A 43 7.70 -9.62 1.95
N TYR A 44 8.14 -8.55 1.28
CA TYR A 44 9.49 -8.04 1.33
C TYR A 44 9.51 -6.63 1.91
N LYS A 45 10.66 -6.19 2.38
CA LYS A 45 10.83 -4.87 2.96
C LYS A 45 10.69 -3.79 1.88
N ALA A 46 9.79 -2.84 2.12
CA ALA A 46 9.68 -1.63 1.31
C ALA A 46 10.59 -0.52 1.84
N LYS A 47 10.86 0.48 0.99
CA LYS A 47 11.54 1.72 1.39
C LYS A 47 10.82 2.96 0.92
N THR A 48 11.09 4.08 1.59
CA THR A 48 10.79 5.42 1.07
C THR A 48 11.81 5.72 -0.03
N LEU A 49 11.34 5.81 -1.26
CA LEU A 49 12.15 6.09 -2.44
C LEU A 49 12.40 7.59 -2.60
N ALA A 50 11.40 8.40 -2.24
CA ALA A 50 11.49 9.85 -2.24
C ALA A 50 10.44 10.44 -1.30
N HIS A 51 10.73 11.62 -0.74
CA HIS A 51 9.73 12.44 -0.06
C HIS A 51 10.02 13.92 -0.27
N TYR A 52 8.96 14.73 -0.25
CA TYR A 52 9.03 16.18 -0.44
C TYR A 52 8.04 16.87 0.50
N PRO A 53 8.44 17.97 1.17
CA PRO A 53 9.82 18.48 1.29
C PRO A 53 10.71 17.50 2.08
N GLU A 54 12.02 17.75 2.11
CA GLU A 54 12.94 16.95 2.94
C GLU A 54 12.57 17.00 4.43
N ASN A 55 12.12 18.15 4.93
CA ASN A 55 11.67 18.32 6.30
C ASN A 55 10.70 19.50 6.46
N VAL A 56 9.88 19.43 7.51
CA VAL A 56 8.91 20.45 7.92
C VAL A 56 9.06 20.72 9.41
N SER A 57 9.25 21.98 9.81
CA SER A 57 9.61 22.33 11.21
C SER A 57 8.54 21.96 12.25
N TRP A 58 7.26 21.98 11.89
CA TRP A 58 6.16 21.60 12.78
C TRP A 58 5.80 20.11 12.73
N ASN A 59 6.38 19.37 11.79
CA ASN A 59 6.04 17.99 11.54
C ASN A 59 7.28 17.21 11.08
N PRO A 60 8.17 16.77 11.99
CA PRO A 60 9.35 15.97 11.61
C PRO A 60 8.97 14.70 10.87
N PHE A 61 9.68 14.39 9.78
CA PHE A 61 9.39 13.22 8.96
C PHE A 61 9.85 11.92 9.66
N ASP A 62 8.93 10.97 9.80
CA ASP A 62 9.21 9.60 10.26
C ASP A 62 9.15 8.66 9.06
N GLU A 63 10.30 8.46 8.44
CA GLU A 63 10.43 7.66 7.22
C GLU A 63 9.94 6.22 7.41
N HIS A 64 10.27 5.61 8.55
CA HIS A 64 9.95 4.22 8.82
C HIS A 64 8.44 4.03 9.05
N ALA A 65 7.83 4.86 9.91
CA ALA A 65 6.40 4.76 10.18
C ALA A 65 5.56 5.06 8.93
N VAL A 66 5.93 6.08 8.15
CA VAL A 66 5.22 6.44 6.93
C VAL A 66 5.35 5.34 5.87
N CYS A 67 6.54 4.77 5.68
CA CYS A 67 6.72 3.67 4.72
C CYS A 67 5.91 2.43 5.10
N MET A 68 6.03 2.01 6.37
CA MET A 68 5.29 0.85 6.89
C MET A 68 3.78 1.00 6.73
N LEU A 69 3.22 2.16 7.03
CA LEU A 69 1.77 2.37 6.94
C LEU A 69 1.28 2.65 5.52
N SER A 70 2.16 3.15 4.65
CA SER A 70 1.87 3.29 3.21
C SER A 70 1.79 1.93 2.51
N LEU A 71 2.59 0.96 2.95
CA LEU A 71 2.59 -0.42 2.46
C LEU A 71 2.45 -1.38 3.66
N PRO A 72 1.25 -1.52 4.25
CA PRO A 72 1.03 -2.25 5.50
C PRO A 72 1.33 -3.75 5.41
N ASN A 73 1.29 -4.30 4.20
CA ASN A 73 1.66 -5.68 3.92
C ASN A 73 3.09 -5.78 3.36
N GLY A 74 3.92 -4.75 3.56
CA GLY A 74 5.23 -4.62 2.94
C GLY A 74 5.15 -4.55 1.42
N LEU A 75 6.29 -4.82 0.78
CA LEU A 75 6.42 -4.92 -0.66
C LEU A 75 5.83 -6.24 -1.15
N GLN A 76 4.87 -6.16 -2.05
CA GLN A 76 4.14 -7.30 -2.60
C GLN A 76 4.47 -7.46 -4.08
N PHE A 77 4.60 -8.71 -4.52
CA PHE A 77 4.80 -9.05 -5.91
C PHE A 77 3.55 -9.68 -6.51
N LYS A 78 3.38 -9.50 -7.82
CA LYS A 78 2.30 -10.11 -8.59
C LYS A 78 2.81 -10.54 -9.95
N LEU A 79 2.19 -11.58 -10.51
CA LEU A 79 2.34 -11.90 -11.91
C LEU A 79 1.47 -10.93 -12.74
N ASN A 80 1.91 -10.60 -13.95
CA ASN A 80 1.16 -9.72 -14.86
C ASN A 80 -0.23 -10.24 -15.26
N THR A 81 -0.50 -11.52 -15.05
CA THR A 81 -1.81 -12.15 -15.28
C THR A 81 -2.82 -11.86 -14.16
N GLU A 82 -2.36 -11.36 -13.01
CA GLU A 82 -3.22 -11.08 -11.87
C GLU A 82 -3.87 -9.70 -11.97
N ALA A 83 -5.02 -9.49 -11.30
CA ALA A 83 -5.61 -8.16 -11.19
C ALA A 83 -4.78 -7.27 -10.25
N HIS A 84 -4.50 -6.04 -10.69
CA HIS A 84 -3.56 -5.13 -10.03
C HIS A 84 -3.99 -3.65 -10.14
N THR A 85 -5.29 -3.39 -10.09
CA THR A 85 -5.83 -2.03 -10.06
C THR A 85 -5.33 -1.28 -8.81
N PRO A 86 -5.07 0.03 -8.90
CA PRO A 86 -4.68 0.83 -7.74
C PRO A 86 -5.69 0.72 -6.60
N PHE A 87 -5.19 0.68 -5.38
CA PHE A 87 -5.97 0.57 -4.15
C PHE A 87 -5.61 1.71 -3.20
N PHE A 88 -6.63 2.32 -2.60
CA PHE A 88 -6.49 3.46 -1.69
C PHE A 88 -6.81 3.05 -0.25
N HIS A 89 -5.99 3.50 0.69
CA HIS A 89 -6.29 3.45 2.12
C HIS A 89 -5.76 4.69 2.84
N SER A 90 -6.26 4.93 4.06
CA SER A 90 -5.69 5.93 4.97
C SER A 90 -5.15 5.28 6.23
N PHE A 91 -4.24 5.98 6.89
CA PHE A 91 -3.74 5.60 8.20
C PHE A 91 -3.56 6.84 9.09
N LEU A 92 -3.43 6.61 10.39
CA LEU A 92 -3.23 7.64 11.40
C LEU A 92 -1.98 7.29 12.20
N ILE A 93 -1.04 8.23 12.29
CA ILE A 93 0.08 8.11 13.23
C ILE A 93 -0.21 9.03 14.40
N THR A 94 -0.17 8.47 15.61
CA THR A 94 -0.25 9.22 16.86
C THR A 94 1.13 9.25 17.49
N ARG A 95 1.63 10.45 17.74
CA ARG A 95 2.93 10.67 18.37
C ARG A 95 2.84 10.55 19.89
N GLU A 96 4.01 10.48 20.53
CA GLU A 96 4.14 10.45 21.98
C GLU A 96 3.52 11.69 22.68
N ASP A 97 3.51 12.84 22.01
CA ASP A 97 2.91 14.08 22.49
C ASP A 97 1.37 14.12 22.31
N GLY A 98 0.79 13.04 21.78
CA GLY A 98 -0.63 12.92 21.47
C GLY A 98 -1.06 13.62 20.18
N SER A 99 -0.14 14.28 19.48
CA SER A 99 -0.44 14.85 18.16
C SER A 99 -0.69 13.75 17.13
N ARG A 100 -1.51 14.07 16.13
CA ARG A 100 -1.96 13.13 15.11
C ARG A 100 -1.60 13.65 13.72
N MET A 101 -1.16 12.75 12.86
CA MET A 101 -0.95 13.01 11.44
C MET A 101 -1.71 11.98 10.60
N ASN A 102 -2.31 12.43 9.51
CA ASN A 102 -3.15 11.60 8.65
C ASN A 102 -2.35 11.26 7.40
N GLY A 103 -2.18 9.97 7.14
CA GLY A 103 -1.57 9.48 5.91
C GLY A 103 -2.62 8.93 4.97
N PHE A 104 -2.42 9.15 3.68
CA PHE A 104 -3.29 8.67 2.62
C PHE A 104 -2.42 8.03 1.55
N ALA A 105 -2.66 6.76 1.27
CA ALA A 105 -1.83 5.94 0.41
C ALA A 105 -2.62 5.45 -0.79
N LEU A 106 -2.00 5.50 -1.97
CA LEU A 106 -2.47 4.85 -3.18
C LEU A 106 -1.42 3.85 -3.63
N THR A 107 -1.69 2.57 -3.39
CA THR A 107 -0.83 1.46 -3.81
C THR A 107 -1.23 1.01 -5.20
N PHE A 108 -0.26 0.88 -6.09
CA PHE A 108 -0.40 0.37 -7.46
C PHE A 108 0.75 -0.58 -7.76
N TYR A 109 0.73 -1.24 -8.91
CA TYR A 109 1.78 -2.16 -9.32
C TYR A 109 2.46 -1.65 -10.59
N GLU A 110 3.79 -1.71 -10.61
CA GLU A 110 4.59 -1.42 -11.81
C GLU A 110 5.45 -2.63 -12.18
N LYS A 111 5.84 -2.70 -13.46
CA LYS A 111 6.72 -3.77 -13.94
C LYS A 111 8.11 -3.61 -13.31
N VAL A 112 8.63 -4.70 -12.76
CA VAL A 112 10.02 -4.78 -12.30
C VAL A 112 10.92 -4.62 -13.53
N LYS A 113 11.70 -3.54 -13.56
CA LYS A 113 12.66 -3.26 -14.63
C LYS A 113 14.05 -3.81 -14.33
N ASP A 114 14.34 -4.02 -13.06
CA ASP A 114 15.61 -4.52 -12.58
C ASP A 114 15.75 -6.02 -12.83
N TYR A 115 16.77 -6.40 -13.61
CA TYR A 115 17.03 -7.79 -13.94
C TYR A 115 17.53 -8.58 -12.73
N GLU A 116 18.33 -7.97 -11.85
CA GLU A 116 18.88 -8.64 -10.67
C GLU A 116 17.76 -9.03 -9.70
N ILE A 117 16.72 -8.20 -9.59
CA ILE A 117 15.51 -8.51 -8.81
C ILE A 117 14.73 -9.68 -9.43
N CYS A 118 14.58 -9.67 -10.76
CA CYS A 118 13.90 -10.76 -11.47
C CYS A 118 14.66 -12.09 -11.31
N GLU A 119 15.98 -12.06 -11.40
CA GLU A 119 16.85 -13.22 -11.20
C GLU A 119 16.80 -13.71 -9.74
N ALA A 120 16.90 -12.81 -8.77
CA ALA A 120 16.76 -13.15 -7.35
C ALA A 120 15.40 -13.81 -7.06
N MET A 121 14.31 -13.30 -7.62
CA MET A 121 12.99 -13.90 -7.48
C MET A 121 12.93 -15.31 -8.11
N GLN A 122 13.58 -15.52 -9.26
CA GLN A 122 13.67 -16.84 -9.89
C GLN A 122 14.49 -17.83 -9.03
N ILE A 123 15.61 -17.39 -8.45
CA ILE A 123 16.42 -18.21 -7.54
C ILE A 123 15.61 -18.63 -6.31
N LEU A 124 14.89 -17.68 -5.69
CA LEU A 124 14.00 -17.98 -4.56
C LEU A 124 12.92 -18.99 -4.96
N GLN A 125 12.38 -18.87 -6.18
CA GLN A 125 11.37 -19.77 -6.71
C GLN A 125 11.91 -21.20 -6.89
N ASP A 126 13.12 -21.35 -7.41
CA ASP A 126 13.78 -22.64 -7.60
C ASP A 126 14.10 -23.29 -6.25
N MET A 127 14.60 -22.51 -5.28
CA MET A 127 14.82 -22.98 -3.90
C MET A 127 13.54 -23.49 -3.25
N TYR A 128 12.45 -22.73 -3.36
CA TYR A 128 11.14 -23.12 -2.84
C TYR A 128 10.65 -24.45 -3.44
N MET A 129 10.81 -24.61 -4.76
CA MET A 129 10.42 -25.84 -5.46
C MET A 129 11.26 -27.04 -5.04
N ALA A 130 12.58 -26.86 -4.88
CA ALA A 130 13.47 -27.91 -4.38
C ALA A 130 13.08 -28.35 -2.96
N GLU A 131 12.75 -27.42 -2.08
CA GLU A 131 12.33 -27.71 -0.71
C GLU A 131 10.99 -28.48 -0.65
N LEU A 132 10.02 -28.11 -1.50
CA LEU A 132 8.77 -28.85 -1.62
C LEU A 132 9.01 -30.30 -2.11
N ALA A 133 9.89 -30.48 -3.10
CA ALA A 133 10.26 -31.81 -3.60
C ALA A 133 10.90 -32.68 -2.51
N LEU A 134 11.82 -32.11 -1.72
CA LEU A 134 12.45 -32.80 -0.57
C LEU A 134 11.43 -33.14 0.52
N SER A 135 10.45 -32.29 0.76
CA SER A 135 9.39 -32.53 1.74
C SER A 135 8.46 -33.68 1.33
N SER A 136 8.20 -33.83 0.02
CA SER A 136 7.38 -34.93 -0.52
C SER A 136 8.02 -36.32 -0.37
N THR A 137 9.36 -36.41 -0.46
CA THR A 137 10.08 -37.69 -0.38
C THR A 137 10.18 -38.26 1.05
N LYS A 138 10.04 -37.42 2.08
CA LYS A 138 10.02 -37.86 3.49
C LYS A 138 8.73 -38.58 3.91
N THR A 139 7.66 -38.51 3.10
CA THR A 139 6.34 -39.06 3.46
C THR A 139 5.95 -40.34 2.70
N ARG A 140 6.74 -40.84 1.74
CA ARG A 140 6.47 -42.12 1.04
C ARG A 140 7.73 -42.90 0.66
N SER A 141 7.73 -44.18 1.02
CA SER A 141 8.60 -45.23 0.50
C SER A 141 8.46 -45.34 -1.02
N HIS A 142 9.60 -45.36 -1.73
CA HIS A 142 9.80 -45.81 -3.12
C HIS A 142 8.90 -45.20 -4.22
N SER A 143 9.27 -44.03 -4.74
CA SER A 143 9.29 -43.77 -6.19
C SER A 143 10.04 -42.46 -6.49
N ALA A 144 11.20 -42.54 -7.14
CA ALA A 144 11.92 -41.37 -7.63
C ALA A 144 11.09 -40.70 -8.73
N ILE A 145 10.76 -39.42 -8.57
CA ILE A 145 10.16 -38.60 -9.63
C ILE A 145 11.29 -38.27 -10.62
N PRO A 146 11.16 -38.60 -11.92
CA PRO A 146 12.18 -38.28 -12.90
C PRO A 146 12.33 -36.77 -13.04
N PHE A 147 13.56 -36.30 -12.95
CA PHE A 147 13.99 -34.93 -13.20
C PHE A 147 13.94 -34.67 -14.71
N ARG A 148 12.75 -34.50 -15.28
CA ARG A 148 12.58 -34.07 -16.68
C ARG A 148 11.35 -33.16 -16.83
N ASP A 149 11.66 -31.93 -17.26
CA ASP A 149 10.80 -30.82 -17.68
C ASP A 149 9.97 -30.07 -16.61
N HIS A 150 10.61 -28.96 -16.19
CA HIS A 150 10.07 -27.64 -15.90
C HIS A 150 8.57 -27.52 -15.57
N MET A 151 8.28 -27.22 -14.29
CA MET A 151 7.07 -26.57 -13.75
C MET A 151 5.71 -27.28 -13.96
N GLU A 152 5.40 -27.73 -15.17
CA GLU A 152 4.12 -28.35 -15.56
C GLU A 152 3.93 -29.73 -14.91
N GLY A 153 4.98 -30.55 -14.86
CA GLY A 153 4.94 -31.85 -14.17
C GLY A 153 4.67 -31.71 -12.66
N PHE A 154 5.15 -30.64 -12.04
CA PHE A 154 5.00 -30.38 -10.62
C PHE A 154 3.65 -29.74 -10.26
N GLN A 155 3.15 -28.80 -11.07
CA GLN A 155 1.79 -28.27 -10.94
C GLN A 155 0.76 -29.42 -11.01
N THR A 156 0.97 -30.37 -11.93
CA THR A 156 0.13 -31.57 -12.06
C THR A 156 0.22 -32.47 -10.83
N TYR A 157 1.40 -32.59 -10.19
CA TYR A 157 1.59 -33.35 -8.97
C TYR A 157 0.90 -32.73 -7.74
N LEU A 158 1.02 -31.41 -7.55
CA LEU A 158 0.34 -30.69 -6.46
C LEU A 158 -1.18 -30.81 -6.56
N ARG A 159 -1.72 -30.72 -7.77
CA ARG A 159 -3.14 -30.88 -8.08
C ARG A 159 -3.67 -32.28 -7.76
N ASN A 160 -2.86 -33.32 -7.95
CA ASN A 160 -3.27 -34.71 -7.78
C ASN A 160 -3.13 -35.27 -6.35
N ASN A 161 -2.32 -34.67 -5.48
CA ASN A 161 -2.02 -35.19 -4.14
C ASN A 161 -2.67 -34.44 -2.96
N SER A 162 -3.50 -33.41 -3.20
CA SER A 162 -4.20 -32.68 -2.12
C SER A 162 -5.68 -33.06 -2.04
N PRO A 163 -6.19 -33.59 -0.91
CA PRO A 163 -7.60 -33.98 -0.74
C PRO A 163 -8.55 -32.80 -0.43
N SER A 164 -8.10 -31.55 -0.58
CA SER A 164 -8.90 -30.33 -0.36
C SER A 164 -8.55 -29.25 -1.40
N PRO A 165 -9.48 -28.34 -1.73
CA PRO A 165 -9.22 -27.24 -2.65
C PRO A 165 -8.30 -26.22 -1.95
N LYS A 166 -6.99 -26.43 -2.03
CA LYS A 166 -6.01 -25.43 -1.61
C LYS A 166 -5.92 -24.33 -2.67
N PRO A 167 -5.65 -23.07 -2.27
CA PRO A 167 -5.37 -21.99 -3.21
C PRO A 167 -4.25 -22.40 -4.17
N GLU A 168 -4.41 -22.03 -5.44
CA GLU A 168 -3.44 -22.30 -6.50
C GLU A 168 -2.11 -21.64 -6.17
N ILE A 169 -1.06 -22.43 -5.96
CA ILE A 169 0.29 -21.92 -5.61
C ILE A 169 0.81 -21.13 -6.81
N LYS A 170 1.08 -19.84 -6.62
CA LYS A 170 1.59 -18.96 -7.67
C LYS A 170 3.09 -19.18 -7.87
N LEU A 171 3.46 -19.68 -9.04
CA LEU A 171 4.85 -19.95 -9.39
C LEU A 171 5.33 -18.92 -10.41
N TYR A 172 6.39 -18.20 -10.06
CA TYR A 172 7.08 -17.31 -10.99
C TYR A 172 7.89 -18.10 -12.02
N ASN A 173 7.93 -17.59 -13.25
CA ASN A 173 8.75 -18.10 -14.32
C ASN A 173 9.17 -16.90 -15.17
N SER A 174 10.46 -16.57 -15.16
CA SER A 174 10.99 -15.41 -15.87
C SER A 174 10.77 -15.45 -17.39
N GLU A 175 10.60 -16.62 -18.00
CA GLU A 175 10.33 -16.76 -19.44
C GLU A 175 8.84 -16.55 -19.79
N LYS A 176 7.93 -16.90 -18.87
CA LYS A 176 6.48 -16.88 -19.11
C LYS A 176 5.79 -15.66 -18.49
N HIS A 177 6.36 -15.06 -17.46
CA HIS A 177 5.72 -14.02 -16.65
C HIS A 177 6.53 -12.73 -16.60
N ASN A 178 5.83 -11.59 -16.62
CA ASN A 178 6.41 -10.32 -16.19
C ASN A 178 6.13 -10.15 -14.70
N LEU A 179 7.16 -9.88 -13.92
CA LEU A 179 7.04 -9.61 -12.49
C LEU A 179 6.57 -8.16 -12.29
N LEU A 180 5.51 -8.00 -11.50
CA LEU A 180 5.03 -6.71 -11.03
C LEU A 180 5.36 -6.56 -9.54
N VAL A 181 5.62 -5.33 -9.11
CA VAL A 181 5.90 -4.99 -7.72
C VAL A 181 5.05 -3.83 -7.25
N SER A 182 4.60 -3.88 -6.00
CA SER A 182 3.83 -2.81 -5.38
C SER A 182 4.66 -1.53 -5.22
N LYS A 183 4.04 -0.40 -5.53
CA LYS A 183 4.56 0.96 -5.29
C LYS A 183 3.44 1.81 -4.72
N CYS A 184 3.77 2.78 -3.89
CA CYS A 184 2.79 3.60 -3.21
C CYS A 184 3.11 5.08 -3.37
N LEU A 185 2.09 5.87 -3.72
CA LEU A 185 2.08 7.32 -3.53
C LEU A 185 1.38 7.64 -2.22
N CYS A 186 1.98 8.45 -1.36
CA CYS A 186 1.41 8.82 -0.07
C CYS A 186 1.38 10.34 0.13
N LEU A 187 0.27 10.85 0.68
CA LEU A 187 0.14 12.21 1.18
C LEU A 187 0.05 12.18 2.71
N VAL A 188 0.85 13.00 3.37
CA VAL A 188 0.77 13.24 4.82
C VAL A 188 0.14 14.61 5.03
N MET A 189 -0.95 14.66 5.79
CA MET A 189 -1.77 15.85 5.97
C MET A 189 -2.10 16.07 7.47
N PRO A 190 -2.25 17.33 7.91
CA PRO A 190 -2.60 17.65 9.29
C PRO A 190 -4.04 17.28 9.65
N LEU A 191 -4.95 17.18 8.66
CA LEU A 191 -6.38 16.89 8.86
C LEU A 191 -6.86 15.76 7.91
N PRO A 192 -7.94 15.03 8.28
CA PRO A 192 -8.36 13.83 7.57
C PRO A 192 -9.23 14.11 6.32
N PHE A 193 -8.74 14.87 5.34
CA PHE A 193 -9.45 15.16 4.08
C PHE A 193 -9.41 13.97 3.10
N THR A 194 -10.00 12.85 3.48
CA THR A 194 -9.93 11.57 2.78
C THR A 194 -10.32 11.64 1.32
N SER A 195 -11.47 12.25 1.01
CA SER A 195 -12.00 12.33 -0.36
C SER A 195 -11.09 13.18 -1.25
N ALA A 196 -10.60 14.30 -0.71
CA ALA A 196 -9.65 15.17 -1.40
C ALA A 196 -8.32 14.45 -1.65
N ALA A 197 -7.77 13.79 -0.63
CA ALA A 197 -6.52 13.05 -0.73
C ALA A 197 -6.60 11.89 -1.73
N LYS A 198 -7.69 11.11 -1.70
CA LYS A 198 -7.97 10.03 -2.66
C LYS A 198 -8.04 10.59 -4.08
N THR A 199 -8.75 11.69 -4.27
CA THR A 199 -8.87 12.34 -5.59
C THR A 199 -7.51 12.84 -6.08
N CYS A 200 -6.74 13.51 -5.22
CA CYS A 200 -5.40 14.00 -5.55
C CYS A 200 -4.46 12.86 -5.94
N LEU A 201 -4.37 11.81 -5.14
CA LEU A 201 -3.50 10.66 -5.42
C LEU A 201 -3.85 9.97 -6.73
N ASN A 202 -5.15 9.77 -7.02
CA ASN A 202 -5.58 9.19 -8.29
C ASN A 202 -5.21 10.09 -9.48
N LYS A 203 -5.34 11.41 -9.35
CA LYS A 203 -4.94 12.37 -10.39
C LYS A 203 -3.42 12.38 -10.59
N ILE A 204 -2.64 12.38 -9.53
CA ILE A 204 -1.16 12.30 -9.59
C ILE A 204 -0.73 11.00 -10.26
N TYR A 205 -1.32 9.87 -9.85
CA TYR A 205 -1.05 8.57 -10.47
C TYR A 205 -1.35 8.56 -11.96
N ARG A 206 -2.54 9.04 -12.37
CA ARG A 206 -2.89 9.14 -13.79
C ARG A 206 -1.98 10.10 -14.55
N GLY A 207 -1.64 11.25 -13.95
CA GLY A 207 -0.71 12.22 -14.52
C GLY A 207 0.67 11.62 -14.79
N GLY A 208 1.18 10.78 -13.89
CA GLY A 208 2.44 10.05 -14.09
C GLY A 208 2.38 8.94 -15.17
N LEU A 209 1.18 8.47 -15.54
CA LEU A 209 1.01 7.54 -16.66
C LEU A 209 0.90 8.25 -18.02
N THR A 210 0.50 9.52 -18.01
CA THR A 210 0.25 10.34 -19.20
C THR A 210 1.02 11.66 -19.12
N GLU A 211 2.31 11.60 -18.78
CA GLU A 211 3.13 12.80 -18.58
C GLU A 211 3.22 13.66 -19.85
N ASP A 212 3.23 13.02 -21.03
CA ASP A 212 3.27 13.70 -22.33
C ASP A 212 2.04 14.58 -22.60
N ASP A 213 0.91 14.31 -21.93
CA ASP A 213 -0.34 15.06 -22.08
C ASP A 213 -0.42 16.26 -21.11
N LEU A 214 0.54 16.40 -20.18
CA LEU A 214 0.54 17.47 -19.18
C LEU A 214 1.16 18.75 -19.72
N ASN A 215 0.61 19.90 -19.32
CA ASN A 215 1.14 21.22 -19.71
C ASN A 215 2.44 21.58 -18.97
N LEU A 216 2.68 20.98 -17.80
CA LEU A 216 3.84 21.17 -16.94
C LEU A 216 4.32 19.80 -16.45
N THR A 217 5.54 19.72 -15.93
CA THR A 217 6.02 18.47 -15.34
C THR A 217 5.23 18.12 -14.08
N LEU A 218 5.18 16.84 -13.71
CA LEU A 218 4.44 16.37 -12.55
C LEU A 218 4.92 17.05 -11.26
N GLU A 219 6.22 17.35 -11.16
CA GLU A 219 6.85 18.04 -10.05
C GLU A 219 6.32 19.46 -9.86
N CYS A 220 5.99 20.19 -10.93
CA CYS A 220 5.40 21.53 -10.82
C CYS A 220 4.01 21.47 -10.17
N TYR A 221 3.21 20.46 -10.50
CA TYR A 221 1.91 20.27 -9.87
C TYR A 221 2.05 19.82 -8.42
N LEU A 222 2.98 18.91 -8.12
CA LEU A 222 3.28 18.51 -6.75
C LEU A 222 3.77 19.69 -5.91
N TYR A 223 4.62 20.54 -6.47
CA TYR A 223 5.07 21.76 -5.82
C TYR A 223 3.89 22.66 -5.44
N ASN A 224 2.97 22.91 -6.38
CA ASN A 224 1.78 23.71 -6.09
C ASN A 224 0.95 23.11 -4.95
N LEU A 225 0.69 21.80 -4.99
CA LEU A 225 -0.08 21.10 -3.94
C LEU A 225 0.58 21.19 -2.56
N ILE A 226 1.91 21.07 -2.50
CA ILE A 226 2.66 21.00 -1.24
C ILE A 226 2.94 22.38 -0.65
N TYR A 227 3.21 23.39 -1.50
CA TYR A 227 3.69 24.69 -1.03
C TYR A 227 2.66 25.82 -1.16
N GLU A 228 1.78 25.77 -2.15
CA GLU A 228 0.86 26.88 -2.46
C GLU A 228 -0.56 26.65 -1.95
N VAL A 229 -0.98 25.41 -1.72
CA VAL A 229 -2.33 25.11 -1.24
C VAL A 229 -2.40 25.22 0.29
N PRO A 230 -3.11 26.22 0.84
CA PRO A 230 -3.19 26.42 2.28
C PRO A 230 -4.20 25.46 2.92
N LEU A 231 -4.07 25.23 4.21
CA LEU A 231 -5.10 24.55 4.99
C LEU A 231 -6.35 25.45 5.08
N PRO A 232 -7.56 24.97 4.73
CA PRO A 232 -8.78 25.75 4.91
C PRO A 232 -8.98 26.16 6.39
N PRO A 233 -9.46 27.39 6.67
CA PRO A 233 -9.90 27.78 8.00
C PRO A 233 -11.07 26.92 8.49
N PRO A 234 -11.27 26.78 9.82
CA PRO A 234 -12.45 26.09 10.36
C PRO A 234 -13.77 26.66 9.84
N GLY A 235 -14.73 25.81 9.49
CA GLY A 235 -16.04 26.19 8.95
C GLY A 235 -16.01 26.72 7.52
N ARG A 236 -14.95 26.40 6.76
CA ARG A 236 -14.79 26.83 5.37
C ARG A 236 -14.60 25.64 4.43
N ASN A 237 -15.08 25.85 3.21
CA ASN A 237 -14.80 24.98 2.07
C ASN A 237 -13.69 25.62 1.25
N MET A 238 -12.82 24.79 0.68
CA MET A 238 -11.79 25.23 -0.24
C MET A 238 -11.85 24.38 -1.49
N LYS A 239 -11.81 25.06 -2.64
CA LYS A 239 -11.62 24.44 -3.94
C LYS A 239 -10.23 24.80 -4.41
N PHE A 240 -9.44 23.81 -4.80
CA PHE A 240 -8.10 23.97 -5.35
C PHE A 240 -7.94 23.06 -6.56
N THR A 241 -6.98 23.35 -7.41
CA THR A 241 -6.72 22.55 -8.61
C THR A 241 -5.65 21.51 -8.29
N CYS A 242 -5.93 20.26 -8.66
CA CYS A 242 -4.95 19.17 -8.61
C CYS A 242 -4.72 18.67 -10.02
N ILE A 243 -3.48 18.77 -10.51
CA ILE A 243 -3.14 18.56 -11.93
C ILE A 243 -3.95 19.52 -12.81
N THR A 244 -5.00 19.06 -13.48
CA THR A 244 -5.85 19.85 -14.38
C THR A 244 -7.30 19.98 -13.91
N GLU A 245 -7.65 19.37 -12.78
CA GLU A 245 -9.04 19.26 -12.33
C GLU A 245 -9.22 19.74 -10.89
N ASP A 246 -10.36 20.36 -10.61
CA ASP A 246 -10.71 20.86 -9.27
C ASP A 246 -10.90 19.72 -8.25
N VAL A 247 -10.48 19.99 -7.02
CA VAL A 247 -10.68 19.17 -5.82
C VAL A 247 -11.28 20.06 -4.74
N LEU A 248 -12.30 19.54 -4.04
CA LEU A 248 -12.95 20.21 -2.93
C LEU A 248 -12.53 19.56 -1.61
N CYS A 249 -12.27 20.37 -0.60
CA CYS A 249 -12.21 19.92 0.78
C CYS A 249 -13.02 20.85 1.70
N GLN A 250 -13.62 20.26 2.73
CA GLN A 250 -14.42 20.97 3.72
C GLN A 250 -13.81 20.74 5.09
N ARG A 251 -13.55 21.83 5.81
CA ARG A 251 -13.14 21.77 7.21
C ARG A 251 -14.33 22.16 8.09
N PRO A 252 -14.86 21.23 8.90
CA PRO A 252 -15.97 21.54 9.80
C PRO A 252 -15.63 22.69 10.75
N GLY A 253 -16.67 23.44 11.12
CA GLY A 253 -16.61 24.45 12.17
C GLY A 253 -16.41 23.85 13.56
N LEU A 254 -16.06 24.68 14.54
CA LEU A 254 -15.85 24.23 15.93
C LEU A 254 -17.11 23.63 16.58
N ASN A 255 -18.29 24.01 16.10
CA ASN A 255 -19.59 23.56 16.61
C ASN A 255 -20.28 22.54 15.68
N GLU A 256 -19.56 22.04 14.68
CA GLU A 256 -20.06 21.03 13.75
C GLU A 256 -19.57 19.63 14.16
N LEU A 257 -20.21 18.60 13.64
CA LEU A 257 -19.75 17.23 13.85
C LEU A 257 -18.32 17.06 13.29
N PRO A 258 -17.50 16.18 13.90
CA PRO A 258 -16.19 15.86 13.38
C PRO A 258 -16.25 15.43 11.90
N PRO A 259 -15.22 15.73 11.10
CA PRO A 259 -15.22 15.33 9.70
C PRO A 259 -15.25 13.80 9.60
N PHE A 260 -16.30 13.27 8.99
CA PHE A 260 -16.38 11.89 8.55
C PHE A 260 -16.51 11.88 7.03
N ASP A 261 -15.36 11.90 6.36
CA ASP A 261 -15.24 12.04 4.90
C ASP A 261 -15.29 10.67 4.18
N TYR A 262 -15.60 9.60 4.92
CA TYR A 262 -15.82 8.26 4.38
C TYR A 262 -17.30 8.04 4.07
N PRO A 263 -17.65 7.42 2.93
CA PRO A 263 -19.03 7.04 2.67
C PRO A 263 -19.50 6.03 3.72
N LEU A 264 -20.50 6.40 4.53
CA LEU A 264 -21.11 5.48 5.50
C LEU A 264 -21.74 4.26 4.82
N GLU A 265 -22.17 4.42 3.57
CA GLU A 265 -22.66 3.33 2.73
C GLU A 265 -21.63 2.20 2.61
N ASP A 266 -20.35 2.53 2.37
CA ASP A 266 -19.27 1.53 2.28
C ASP A 266 -19.09 0.81 3.62
N VAL A 267 -19.15 1.54 4.74
CA VAL A 267 -19.04 0.94 6.09
C VAL A 267 -20.18 -0.04 6.36
N PHE A 268 -21.42 0.35 6.05
CA PHE A 268 -22.57 -0.53 6.22
C PHE A 268 -22.58 -1.69 5.22
N GLY A 269 -22.07 -1.50 4.01
CA GLY A 269 -21.91 -2.55 3.01
C GLY A 269 -20.88 -3.60 3.43
N LEU A 270 -19.77 -3.17 4.02
CA LEU A 270 -18.68 -4.06 4.46
C LEU A 270 -18.99 -4.78 5.78
N VAL A 271 -19.52 -4.06 6.77
CA VAL A 271 -19.72 -4.59 8.13
C VAL A 271 -21.14 -5.14 8.33
N GLY A 272 -22.14 -4.57 7.65
CA GLY A 272 -23.55 -4.83 7.93
C GLY A 272 -24.05 -4.07 9.17
N VAL A 273 -25.34 -3.73 9.18
CA VAL A 273 -25.94 -2.89 10.23
C VAL A 273 -25.84 -3.53 11.62
N LYS A 274 -26.05 -4.84 11.72
CA LYS A 274 -26.04 -5.55 13.01
C LYS A 274 -24.66 -5.54 13.65
N ASP A 275 -23.62 -5.86 12.87
CA ASP A 275 -22.25 -5.88 13.39
C ASP A 275 -21.70 -4.47 13.58
N PHE A 276 -22.17 -3.47 12.81
CA PHE A 276 -21.90 -2.06 13.10
C PHE A 276 -22.45 -1.63 14.46
N LEU A 277 -23.68 -2.02 14.83
CA LEU A 277 -24.23 -1.73 16.15
C LEU A 277 -23.47 -2.43 17.27
N LYS A 278 -23.00 -3.66 17.02
CA LYS A 278 -22.11 -4.38 17.94
C LYS A 278 -20.78 -3.65 18.11
N LEU A 279 -20.17 -3.20 17.00
CA LEU A 279 -18.95 -2.41 16.99
C LEU A 279 -19.12 -1.12 17.81
N LEU A 280 -20.22 -0.39 17.59
CA LEU A 280 -20.55 0.80 18.36
C LEU A 280 -20.74 0.49 19.84
N SER A 281 -21.41 -0.61 20.18
CA SER A 281 -21.59 -1.04 21.58
C SER A 281 -20.25 -1.37 22.23
N CYS A 282 -19.38 -2.10 21.54
CA CYS A 282 -18.02 -2.40 22.01
C CYS A 282 -17.20 -1.12 22.21
N LEU A 283 -17.32 -0.14 21.30
CA LEU A 283 -16.64 1.15 21.40
C LEU A 283 -17.11 1.95 22.62
N MET A 284 -18.43 2.05 22.84
CA MET A 284 -19.01 2.76 23.98
C MET A 284 -18.67 2.11 25.33
N LEU A 285 -18.37 0.82 25.33
CA LEU A 285 -17.92 0.06 26.49
C LEU A 285 -16.39 -0.04 26.56
N GLU A 286 -15.65 0.74 25.77
CA GLU A 286 -14.18 0.80 25.73
C GLU A 286 -13.51 -0.59 25.59
N HIS A 287 -14.12 -1.49 24.84
CA HIS A 287 -13.54 -2.81 24.58
C HIS A 287 -12.34 -2.71 23.65
N GLN A 288 -11.42 -3.67 23.75
CA GLN A 288 -10.40 -3.90 22.74
C GLN A 288 -11.06 -4.50 21.49
N ILE A 289 -10.93 -3.80 20.36
CA ILE A 289 -11.58 -4.17 19.10
C ILE A 289 -10.49 -4.43 18.06
N LEU A 290 -10.55 -5.61 17.44
CA LEU A 290 -9.76 -5.94 16.26
C LEU A 290 -10.72 -6.14 15.07
N ILE A 291 -10.47 -5.41 13.99
CA ILE A 291 -11.19 -5.55 12.72
C ILE A 291 -10.20 -6.17 11.73
N PHE A 292 -10.63 -7.25 11.06
CA PHE A 292 -9.85 -7.91 10.01
C PHE A 292 -10.62 -7.78 8.68
N GLY A 293 -9.93 -7.32 7.64
CA GLY A 293 -10.44 -7.23 6.27
C GLY A 293 -9.47 -7.91 5.32
N SER A 294 -10.02 -8.58 4.30
CA SER A 294 -9.27 -9.26 3.23
C SER A 294 -9.04 -8.36 2.03
#